data_AF-A0A0F9JE49-F1
#
_entry.id   AF-A0A0F9JE49-F1
#
_cell.length_a   1.000
_cell.length_b   1.000
_cell.length_c   1.000
_cell.angle_alpha   90.00
_cell.angle_beta   90.00
_cell.angle_gamma   90.00
#
_symmetry.space_group_name_H-M   'P 1'
#
loop_
_entity.id
_entity.type
_entity.pdbx_description
1 polymer ?
#
loop_
_entity_poly.entity_id
_entity_poly.type
_entity_poly.pdbx_seq_one_letter_code
_entity_poly.pdbx_strand_id
1 'polypeptide(L)'
;MQAAEGVEQQFVTRPDGLTKSGTPLREFWGDLIKLHPHDDERDATKTIFDMDFINLEVIKSVPQYIYPSAQLNIRYSASERSGWGLMVKSLDDIGVVDLKDLVGRRIHMLAEEDHAYGNNRETGEAIAGMVWRVAEVKGGVTATSTAAPTQAEDHETLKGILNGKTATEFANLALANDAGKRQQESVMTGSFIEGLVASGAATMDEDRYVVAGL
;
A
#
# COMPACT_ATOMS: atom_id res chain seq x y z
N MET A 1 -9.89 -14.25 -34.49
CA MET A 1 -8.67 -14.27 -33.66
C MET A 1 -7.90 -13.01 -33.96
N GLN A 2 -7.84 -12.09 -33.00
CA GLN A 2 -6.77 -11.11 -32.88
C GLN A 2 -6.75 -10.64 -31.43
N ALA A 3 -5.54 -10.56 -30.88
CA ALA A 3 -5.20 -10.46 -29.48
C ALA A 3 -5.66 -9.14 -28.85
N ALA A 4 -6.11 -9.20 -27.60
CA ALA A 4 -6.31 -8.02 -26.77
C ALA A 4 -4.93 -7.56 -26.26
N GLU A 5 -4.49 -6.42 -26.77
CA GLU A 5 -3.33 -5.67 -26.29
C GLU A 5 -3.55 -5.22 -24.84
N GLY A 6 -2.49 -5.30 -24.05
CA GLY A 6 -2.47 -4.93 -22.64
C GLY A 6 -2.87 -3.47 -22.44
N VAL A 7 -3.83 -3.24 -21.54
CA VAL A 7 -4.19 -1.90 -21.10
C VAL A 7 -3.21 -1.50 -20.00
N GLU A 8 -2.09 -0.86 -20.38
CA GLU A 8 -1.39 0.04 -19.47
C GLU A 8 -2.35 1.18 -19.10
N GLN A 9 -2.91 1.12 -17.89
CA GLN A 9 -3.74 2.21 -17.38
C GLN A 9 -2.85 3.32 -16.83
N GLN A 10 -2.39 4.19 -17.74
CA GLN A 10 -1.95 5.54 -17.40
C GLN A 10 -3.19 6.37 -17.04
N PHE A 11 -3.32 6.78 -15.78
CA PHE A 11 -4.48 7.57 -15.35
C PHE A 11 -4.23 9.07 -15.46
N VAL A 12 -4.89 9.65 -16.46
CA VAL A 12 -5.04 11.08 -16.69
C VAL A 12 -5.85 11.70 -15.56
N THR A 13 -5.18 12.53 -14.78
CA THR A 13 -5.74 13.28 -13.67
C THR A 13 -5.82 14.76 -14.05
N ARG A 14 -6.86 15.48 -13.62
CA ARG A 14 -7.00 16.91 -13.96
C ARG A 14 -5.77 17.69 -13.46
N PRO A 15 -5.18 18.58 -14.28
CA PRO A 15 -3.78 19.02 -14.06
C PRO A 15 -3.61 20.01 -12.91
N ASP A 16 -4.65 20.72 -12.50
CA ASP A 16 -4.57 21.90 -11.63
C ASP A 16 -4.49 21.56 -10.13
N GLY A 17 -5.20 20.51 -9.67
CA GLY A 17 -5.18 20.08 -8.26
C GLY A 17 -4.05 19.12 -7.89
N LEU A 18 -3.46 18.44 -8.88
CA LEU A 18 -2.42 17.43 -8.70
C LEU A 18 -1.01 17.92 -8.98
N THR A 19 -0.87 19.05 -9.69
CA THR A 19 0.43 19.66 -10.01
C THR A 19 1.23 20.09 -8.78
N LYS A 20 0.59 20.26 -7.62
CA LYS A 20 1.26 20.65 -6.36
C LYS A 20 1.57 19.49 -5.40
N SER A 21 0.88 18.35 -5.47
CA SER A 21 0.91 17.35 -4.38
C SER A 21 0.98 15.88 -4.79
N GLY A 22 0.69 15.52 -6.04
CA GLY A 22 0.60 14.13 -6.47
C GLY A 22 -0.56 13.31 -5.85
N THR A 23 -1.32 13.87 -4.90
CA THR A 23 -2.49 13.24 -4.26
C THR A 23 -3.63 14.25 -3.99
N PRO A 24 -4.90 13.85 -4.12
CA PRO A 24 -6.06 14.67 -3.76
C PRO A 24 -6.33 14.70 -2.24
N LEU A 25 -5.66 13.87 -1.43
CA LEU A 25 -5.82 13.87 0.02
C LEU A 25 -5.32 15.18 0.65
N ARG A 26 -5.98 15.61 1.73
CA ARG A 26 -5.58 16.78 2.54
C ARG A 26 -5.57 16.51 4.04
N GLU A 27 -6.42 15.59 4.49
CA GLU A 27 -6.44 15.14 5.88
C GLU A 27 -7.03 13.74 5.93
N PHE A 28 -6.37 12.82 6.62
CA PHE A 28 -6.88 11.48 6.80
C PHE A 28 -6.24 10.78 7.99
N TRP A 29 -6.95 9.79 8.52
CA TRP A 29 -6.34 8.71 9.29
C TRP A 29 -6.05 7.53 8.38
N GLY A 30 -4.92 6.87 8.58
CA GLY A 30 -4.58 5.65 7.84
C GLY A 30 -3.62 4.77 8.62
N ASP A 31 -3.65 3.48 8.34
CA ASP A 31 -2.71 2.52 8.93
C ASP A 31 -1.49 2.41 8.01
N LEU A 32 -0.31 2.80 8.49
CA LEU A 32 0.92 2.74 7.71
C LEU A 32 1.45 1.30 7.67
N ILE A 33 1.43 0.68 6.50
CA ILE A 33 1.85 -0.72 6.32
C ILE A 33 3.27 -0.86 5.79
N LYS A 34 3.77 0.17 5.10
CA LYS A 34 5.10 0.15 4.51
C LYS A 34 5.70 1.54 4.50
N LEU A 35 6.97 1.61 4.85
CA LEU A 35 7.83 2.77 4.68
C LEU A 35 9.08 2.29 3.95
N HIS A 36 9.33 2.79 2.74
CA HIS A 36 10.49 2.38 1.98
C HIS A 36 11.18 3.55 1.29
N PRO A 37 12.50 3.68 1.46
CA PRO A 37 13.28 4.62 0.66
C PRO A 37 13.53 4.04 -0.74
N HIS A 38 13.45 4.88 -1.76
CA HIS A 38 13.93 4.62 -3.12
C HIS A 38 14.62 5.86 -3.69
N ASP A 39 15.41 5.69 -4.74
CA ASP A 39 16.09 6.80 -5.42
C ASP A 39 15.16 7.43 -6.47
N ASP A 40 15.08 8.76 -6.51
CA ASP A 40 14.28 9.49 -7.49
C ASP A 40 14.74 9.13 -8.91
N GLU A 41 13.83 8.60 -9.73
CA GLU A 41 14.13 8.15 -11.09
C GLU A 41 14.73 9.25 -11.97
N ARG A 42 14.46 10.53 -11.66
CA ARG A 42 14.98 11.68 -12.41
C ARG A 42 16.32 12.18 -11.89
N ASP A 43 16.65 11.85 -10.64
CA ASP A 43 17.86 12.30 -9.97
C ASP A 43 18.23 11.32 -8.84
N ALA A 44 19.02 10.29 -9.18
CA ALA A 44 19.42 9.23 -8.26
C ALA A 44 20.22 9.71 -7.03
N THR A 45 20.58 10.99 -6.96
CA THR A 45 21.17 11.59 -5.75
C THR A 45 20.13 11.97 -4.70
N LYS A 46 18.84 11.90 -5.04
CA LYS A 46 17.72 12.25 -4.16
C LYS A 46 16.99 10.98 -3.73
N THR A 47 16.87 10.81 -2.42
CA THR A 47 16.05 9.75 -1.82
C THR A 47 14.62 10.23 -1.62
N ILE A 48 13.65 9.37 -1.95
CA ILE A 48 12.22 9.55 -1.69
C ILE A 48 11.79 8.45 -0.74
N PHE A 49 10.97 8.79 0.24
CA PHE A 49 10.31 7.83 1.12
C PHE A 49 8.86 7.65 0.68
N ASP A 50 8.53 6.42 0.34
CA ASP A 50 7.17 6.02 0.02
C ASP A 50 6.50 5.43 1.26
N MET A 51 5.35 6.00 1.59
CA MET A 51 4.52 5.65 2.73
C MET A 51 3.20 5.06 2.23
N ASP A 52 3.01 3.77 2.44
CA ASP A 52 1.80 3.06 1.99
C ASP A 52 0.80 2.97 3.14
N PHE A 53 -0.38 3.53 2.94
CA PHE A 53 -1.48 3.54 3.89
C PHE A 53 -2.64 2.67 3.43
N ILE A 54 -3.28 1.99 4.37
CA ILE A 54 -4.57 1.31 4.20
C ILE A 54 -5.58 1.78 5.25
N ASN A 55 -6.82 1.30 5.16
CA ASN A 55 -7.90 1.61 6.10
C ASN A 55 -8.10 3.12 6.30
N LEU A 56 -8.09 3.84 5.17
CA LEU A 56 -8.20 5.27 5.15
C LEU A 56 -9.56 5.75 5.67
N GLU A 57 -9.51 6.66 6.62
CA GLU A 57 -10.63 7.49 7.02
C GLU A 57 -10.32 8.91 6.56
N VAL A 58 -10.85 9.25 5.38
CA VAL A 58 -10.62 10.53 4.73
C VAL A 58 -11.45 11.60 5.42
N ILE A 59 -10.78 12.57 6.04
CA ILE A 59 -11.41 13.72 6.67
C ILE A 59 -11.56 14.86 5.65
N LYS A 60 -10.52 15.09 4.83
CA LYS A 60 -10.49 16.15 3.82
C LYS A 60 -9.76 15.69 2.56
N SER A 61 -10.36 15.93 1.39
CA SER A 61 -9.74 15.67 0.08
C SER A 61 -10.32 16.59 -0.99
N VAL A 62 -9.50 16.98 -1.97
CA VAL A 62 -9.91 17.80 -3.13
C VAL A 62 -9.25 17.25 -4.40
N PRO A 63 -9.99 16.61 -5.33
CA PRO A 63 -11.40 16.15 -5.26
C PRO A 63 -11.64 15.03 -4.22
N GLN A 64 -12.88 14.55 -4.10
CA GLN A 64 -13.24 13.45 -3.19
C GLN A 64 -12.39 12.21 -3.45
N TYR A 65 -11.78 11.68 -2.38
CA TYR A 65 -11.03 10.43 -2.40
C TYR A 65 -11.92 9.26 -2.01
N ILE A 66 -11.99 8.23 -2.84
CA ILE A 66 -12.89 7.06 -2.66
C ILE A 66 -12.13 5.74 -2.46
N TYR A 67 -10.80 5.78 -2.48
CA TYR A 67 -9.99 4.57 -2.40
C TYR A 67 -9.66 4.22 -0.95
N PRO A 68 -9.57 2.92 -0.60
CA PRO A 68 -9.31 2.47 0.77
C PRO A 68 -7.83 2.57 1.17
N SER A 69 -6.95 2.84 0.21
CA SER A 69 -5.50 2.93 0.38
C SER A 69 -4.95 4.15 -0.35
N ALA A 70 -3.79 4.62 0.09
CA ALA A 70 -3.05 5.71 -0.56
C ALA A 70 -1.55 5.53 -0.36
N GLN A 71 -0.79 6.06 -1.30
CA GLN A 71 0.66 6.17 -1.18
C GLN A 71 1.05 7.66 -1.10
N LEU A 72 1.89 8.00 -0.14
CA LEU A 72 2.48 9.34 -0.02
C LEU A 72 3.98 9.25 -0.26
N ASN A 73 4.48 10.13 -1.13
CA ASN A 73 5.90 10.18 -1.49
C ASN A 73 6.47 11.46 -0.92
N ILE A 74 7.45 11.33 -0.02
CA ILE A 74 8.09 12.48 0.63
C ILE A 74 9.57 12.44 0.34
N ARG A 75 10.06 13.44 -0.38
CA ARG A 75 11.48 13.56 -0.71
C ARG A 75 12.29 13.87 0.55
N TYR A 76 13.31 13.07 0.81
CA TYR A 76 14.26 13.29 1.89
C TYR A 76 15.00 14.62 1.71
N SER A 77 15.24 15.31 2.81
CA SER A 77 16.11 16.47 2.85
C SER A 77 16.66 16.66 4.27
N ALA A 78 17.94 17.00 4.38
CA ALA A 78 18.56 17.35 5.65
C ALA A 78 18.14 18.74 6.18
N SER A 79 17.38 19.53 5.41
CA SER A 79 16.92 20.86 5.81
C SER A 79 15.68 20.78 6.70
N GLU A 80 15.72 21.37 7.89
CA GLU A 80 14.56 21.50 8.79
C GLU A 80 13.39 22.28 8.16
N ARG A 81 13.69 23.17 7.22
CA ARG A 81 12.66 23.96 6.53
C ARG A 81 11.98 23.21 5.40
N SER A 82 12.44 22.01 5.04
CA SER A 82 11.86 21.20 3.96
C SER A 82 10.58 20.47 4.39
N GLY A 83 9.80 19.95 3.44
CA GLY A 83 8.65 19.08 3.75
C GLY A 83 9.04 17.85 4.58
N TRP A 84 10.22 17.28 4.37
CA TRP A 84 10.76 16.21 5.22
C TRP A 84 11.09 16.69 6.64
N GLY A 85 11.80 17.82 6.75
CA GLY A 85 12.17 18.41 8.04
C GLY A 85 10.96 18.73 8.92
N LEU A 86 9.87 19.20 8.30
CA LEU A 86 8.60 19.47 8.99
C LEU A 86 7.90 18.19 9.43
N MET A 87 7.90 17.15 8.60
CA MET A 87 7.37 15.85 9.00
C MET A 87 8.15 15.30 10.21
N VAL A 88 9.48 15.30 10.16
CA VAL A 88 10.34 14.85 11.26
C VAL A 88 10.09 15.68 12.52
N LYS A 89 9.96 17.00 12.39
CA LYS A 89 9.61 17.87 13.52
C LYS A 89 8.25 17.51 14.12
N SER A 90 7.24 17.27 13.28
CA SER A 90 5.92 16.88 13.78
C SER A 90 5.92 15.54 14.50
N LEU A 91 6.82 14.62 14.12
CA LEU A 91 7.04 13.35 14.81
C LEU A 91 7.73 13.54 16.17
N ASP A 92 8.72 14.42 16.24
CA ASP A 92 9.39 14.79 17.49
C ASP A 92 8.42 15.45 18.48
N ASP A 93 7.55 16.36 17.99
CA ASP A 93 6.53 17.05 18.79
C ASP A 93 5.54 16.07 19.47
N ILE A 94 5.33 14.88 18.89
CA ILE A 94 4.47 13.81 19.44
C ILE A 94 5.26 12.67 20.08
N GLY A 95 6.58 12.81 20.21
CA GLY A 95 7.46 11.86 20.90
C GLY A 95 7.83 10.60 20.12
N VAL A 96 7.75 10.62 18.79
CA VAL A 96 8.20 9.52 17.92
C VAL A 96 9.66 9.77 17.52
N VAL A 97 10.53 8.84 17.92
CA VAL A 97 11.99 8.97 17.74
C VAL A 97 12.47 8.41 16.40
N ASP A 98 11.89 7.30 15.93
CA ASP A 98 12.25 6.67 14.65
C ASP A 98 11.02 6.57 13.73
N LEU A 99 11.17 6.97 12.47
CA LEU A 99 10.17 6.80 11.42
C LEU A 99 9.77 5.34 11.22
N LYS A 100 10.67 4.38 11.47
CA LYS A 100 10.35 2.96 11.38
C LYS A 100 9.31 2.52 12.40
N ASP A 101 9.20 3.20 13.54
CA ASP A 101 8.23 2.89 14.60
C ASP A 101 6.79 3.22 14.21
N LEU A 102 6.61 3.95 13.11
CA LEU A 102 5.32 4.29 12.52
C LEU A 102 4.70 3.12 11.76
N VAL A 103 5.51 2.16 11.28
CA VAL A 103 4.97 1.01 10.55
C VAL A 103 4.14 0.16 11.50
N GLY A 104 2.92 -0.16 11.09
CA GLY A 104 1.90 -0.83 11.91
C GLY A 104 1.10 0.08 12.83
N ARG A 105 1.29 1.42 12.75
CA ARG A 105 0.52 2.41 13.51
C ARG A 105 -0.57 3.03 12.65
N ARG A 106 -1.62 3.51 13.33
CA ARG A 106 -2.62 4.39 12.74
C ARG A 106 -2.18 5.83 12.92
N ILE A 107 -2.03 6.54 11.81
CA ILE A 107 -1.42 7.86 11.72
C ILE A 107 -2.44 8.86 11.20
N HIS A 108 -2.54 10.01 11.87
CA HIS A 108 -3.31 11.16 11.39
C HIS A 108 -2.38 12.05 10.57
N MET A 109 -2.62 12.08 9.27
CA MET A 109 -1.86 12.88 8.32
C MET A 109 -2.62 14.16 7.99
N LEU A 110 -1.93 15.30 8.05
CA LEU A 110 -2.46 16.60 7.64
C LEU A 110 -1.55 17.24 6.59
N ALA A 111 -2.15 17.67 5.48
CA ALA A 111 -1.48 18.48 4.48
C ALA A 111 -1.56 19.95 4.89
N GLU A 112 -0.41 20.61 5.00
CA GLU A 112 -0.32 22.07 5.04
C GLU A 112 -0.13 22.58 3.62
N GLU A 113 -1.09 23.37 3.15
CA GLU A 113 -1.03 24.01 1.83
C GLU A 113 -0.16 25.26 1.87
N ASP A 114 0.54 25.52 0.76
CA ASP A 114 1.40 26.69 0.56
C ASP A 114 2.41 26.95 1.70
N HIS A 115 2.95 25.88 2.31
CA HIS A 115 3.99 26.00 3.31
C HIS A 115 5.29 26.48 2.66
N ALA A 116 5.88 27.56 3.21
CA ALA A 116 7.12 28.14 2.69
C ALA A 116 8.35 27.38 3.20
N TYR A 117 8.99 26.59 2.34
CA TYR A 117 10.13 25.74 2.72
C TYR A 117 11.50 26.25 2.25
N GLY A 118 11.56 27.45 1.67
CA GLY A 118 12.80 28.12 1.29
C GLY A 118 12.56 29.26 0.32
N ASN A 119 13.65 29.81 -0.21
CA ASN A 119 13.60 30.82 -1.27
C ASN A 119 14.29 30.27 -2.52
N ASN A 120 13.75 30.60 -3.69
CA ASN A 120 14.39 30.32 -4.97
C ASN A 120 15.72 31.08 -5.01
N ARG A 121 16.80 30.35 -5.29
CA ARG A 121 18.17 30.89 -5.27
C ARG A 121 18.41 31.95 -6.35
N GLU A 122 17.64 31.90 -7.44
CA GLU A 122 17.76 32.82 -8.58
C GLU A 122 16.81 34.01 -8.46
N THR A 123 15.56 33.79 -8.06
CA THR A 123 14.54 34.86 -7.99
C THR A 123 14.36 35.49 -6.61
N GLY A 124 14.85 34.82 -5.55
CA GLY A 124 14.66 35.25 -4.16
C GLY A 124 13.25 35.03 -3.62
N GLU A 125 12.31 34.57 -4.46
CA GLU A 125 10.92 34.35 -4.08
C GLU A 125 10.76 33.13 -3.19
N ALA A 126 9.79 33.18 -2.27
CA ALA A 126 9.48 32.04 -1.40
C ALA A 126 8.97 30.86 -2.24
N ILE A 127 9.60 29.70 -2.06
CA ILE A 127 9.10 28.45 -2.59
C ILE A 127 8.09 27.91 -1.57
N ALA A 128 6.83 27.88 -2.00
CA ALA A 128 5.72 27.37 -1.23
C ALA A 128 5.12 26.13 -1.89
N GLY A 129 4.65 25.20 -1.10
CA GLY A 129 4.01 23.99 -1.61
C GLY A 129 3.40 23.15 -0.49
N MET A 130 2.79 22.04 -0.90
CA MET A 130 2.11 21.16 0.05
C MET A 130 3.14 20.33 0.82
N VAL A 131 3.02 20.33 2.15
CA VAL A 131 3.85 19.49 3.03
C VAL A 131 2.95 18.65 3.93
N TRP A 132 3.40 17.45 4.25
CA TRP A 132 2.67 16.56 5.14
C TRP A 132 3.25 16.64 6.55
N ARG A 133 2.37 16.72 7.53
CA ARG A 133 2.71 16.58 8.94
C ARG A 133 1.93 15.44 9.58
N VAL A 134 2.51 14.89 10.63
CA VAL A 134 1.85 13.91 11.49
C VAL A 134 1.23 14.66 12.66
N ALA A 135 -0.10 14.65 12.74
CA ALA A 135 -0.83 15.34 13.81
C ALA A 135 -0.95 14.48 15.07
N GLU A 136 -1.12 13.17 14.89
CA GLU A 136 -1.29 12.22 15.98
C GLU A 136 -0.90 10.80 15.50
N VAL A 137 -0.35 9.99 16.41
CA VAL A 137 -0.09 8.57 16.20
C VAL A 137 -0.78 7.78 17.31
N LYS A 138 -1.59 6.79 16.93
CA LYS A 138 -2.28 5.91 17.89
C LYS A 138 -1.59 4.56 18.02
N GLY A 139 -1.64 4.01 19.25
CA GLY A 139 -1.21 2.65 19.59
C GLY A 139 -1.81 1.61 18.64
N GLY A 140 -1.02 0.61 18.28
CA GLY A 140 -1.24 -0.27 17.12
C GLY A 140 -2.56 -1.03 17.10
N VAL A 141 -2.94 -1.40 15.87
CA VAL A 141 -4.08 -2.22 15.43
C VAL A 141 -4.85 -2.87 16.59
N THR A 142 -5.84 -2.18 17.14
CA THR A 142 -6.99 -2.85 17.75
C THR A 142 -7.71 -3.52 16.61
N ALA A 143 -7.57 -4.85 16.51
CA ALA A 143 -8.22 -5.67 15.52
C ALA A 143 -9.70 -5.25 15.35
N THR A 144 -10.16 -4.85 14.17
CA THR A 144 -10.31 -5.68 12.97
C THR A 144 -9.12 -5.65 12.03
N SER A 145 -8.12 -6.43 12.41
CA SER A 145 -7.13 -6.97 11.51
C SER A 145 -7.85 -7.99 10.63
N THR A 146 -8.09 -7.64 9.38
CA THR A 146 -7.55 -8.51 8.35
C THR A 146 -6.27 -7.83 7.91
N ALA A 147 -5.15 -8.24 8.50
CA ALA A 147 -3.87 -8.17 7.82
C ALA A 147 -4.12 -8.49 6.35
N ALA A 148 -3.45 -7.80 5.41
CA ALA A 148 -3.34 -8.37 4.07
C ALA A 148 -2.82 -9.80 4.30
N PRO A 149 -3.62 -10.84 4.01
CA PRO A 149 -3.30 -12.17 4.45
C PRO A 149 -1.92 -12.51 3.94
N THR A 150 -1.07 -12.95 4.85
CA THR A 150 0.26 -13.44 4.55
C THR A 150 0.15 -14.54 3.49
N GLN A 151 1.22 -14.79 2.75
CA GLN A 151 1.26 -15.90 1.79
C GLN A 151 0.83 -17.23 2.45
N ALA A 152 1.11 -17.41 3.75
CA ALA A 152 0.67 -18.54 4.55
C ALA A 152 -0.85 -18.56 4.81
N GLU A 153 -1.47 -17.42 5.14
CA GLU A 153 -2.93 -17.30 5.33
C GLU A 153 -3.70 -17.48 4.03
N ASP A 154 -3.17 -16.97 2.91
CA ASP A 154 -3.71 -17.26 1.58
C ASP A 154 -3.56 -18.77 1.26
N HIS A 155 -2.45 -19.40 1.65
CA HIS A 155 -2.23 -20.83 1.48
C HIS A 155 -3.27 -21.67 2.23
N GLU A 156 -3.54 -21.34 3.50
CA GLU A 156 -4.54 -22.04 4.32
C GLU A 156 -5.97 -21.80 3.80
N THR A 157 -6.27 -20.58 3.36
CA THR A 157 -7.57 -20.27 2.73
C THR A 157 -7.78 -21.12 1.47
N LEU A 158 -6.76 -21.20 0.61
CA LEU A 158 -6.82 -21.98 -0.63
C LEU A 158 -6.88 -23.49 -0.37
N LYS A 159 -6.20 -24.01 0.67
CA LYS A 159 -6.37 -25.40 1.14
C LYS A 159 -7.81 -25.70 1.54
N GLY A 160 -8.45 -24.79 2.28
CA GLY A 160 -9.86 -24.89 2.65
C GLY A 160 -10.80 -24.94 1.44
N ILE A 161 -10.50 -24.14 0.40
CA ILE A 161 -11.25 -24.16 -0.86
C ILE A 161 -11.03 -25.46 -1.64
N LEU A 162 -9.81 -26.00 -1.63
CA LEU A 162 -9.44 -27.21 -2.36
C LEU A 162 -10.09 -28.48 -1.79
N ASN A 163 -10.32 -28.54 -0.48
CA ASN A 163 -10.81 -29.77 0.18
C ASN A 163 -12.17 -30.24 -0.39
N GLY A 164 -12.20 -31.49 -0.86
CA GLY A 164 -13.36 -32.14 -1.48
C GLY A 164 -13.76 -31.58 -2.85
N LYS A 165 -12.89 -30.80 -3.51
CA LYS A 165 -13.11 -30.23 -4.85
C LYS A 165 -12.22 -30.89 -5.90
N THR A 166 -12.70 -30.91 -7.14
CA THR A 166 -11.88 -31.20 -8.32
C THR A 166 -10.95 -30.01 -8.63
N ALA A 167 -9.90 -30.21 -9.43
CA ALA A 167 -8.99 -29.12 -9.83
C ALA A 167 -9.73 -27.96 -10.51
N THR A 168 -10.70 -28.26 -11.38
CA THR A 168 -11.50 -27.26 -12.09
C THR A 168 -12.40 -26.46 -11.16
N GLU A 169 -13.07 -27.13 -10.22
CA GLU A 169 -13.91 -26.46 -9.21
C GLU A 169 -13.06 -25.59 -8.28
N PHE A 170 -11.90 -26.08 -7.86
CA PHE A 170 -10.95 -25.30 -7.08
C PHE A 170 -10.54 -24.04 -7.81
N ALA A 171 -10.09 -24.13 -9.08
CA ALA A 171 -9.64 -22.96 -9.83
C ALA A 171 -10.74 -21.90 -9.97
N ASN A 172 -11.97 -22.30 -10.26
CA ASN A 172 -13.11 -21.39 -10.37
C ASN A 172 -13.44 -20.69 -9.04
N LEU A 173 -13.42 -21.44 -7.92
CA LEU A 173 -13.74 -20.90 -6.59
C LEU A 173 -12.59 -20.07 -6.01
N ALA A 174 -11.35 -20.48 -6.23
CA ALA A 174 -10.16 -19.77 -5.80
C ALA A 174 -10.04 -18.41 -6.51
N LEU A 175 -10.23 -18.34 -7.84
CA LEU A 175 -10.15 -17.08 -8.59
C LEU A 175 -11.31 -16.11 -8.28
N ALA A 176 -12.43 -16.60 -7.73
CA ALA A 176 -13.49 -15.75 -7.20
C ALA A 176 -13.15 -15.17 -5.80
N ASN A 177 -12.23 -15.80 -5.07
CA ASN A 177 -11.77 -15.39 -3.75
C ASN A 177 -10.54 -14.48 -3.84
N ASP A 178 -10.40 -13.53 -2.92
CA ASP A 178 -9.29 -12.58 -2.94
C ASP A 178 -7.92 -13.25 -2.70
N ALA A 179 -7.86 -14.37 -1.97
CA ALA A 179 -6.64 -15.17 -1.81
C ALA A 179 -6.20 -15.81 -3.12
N GLY A 180 -7.14 -16.34 -3.91
CA GLY A 180 -6.81 -16.92 -5.21
C GLY A 180 -6.56 -15.87 -6.28
N LYS A 181 -7.12 -14.65 -6.18
CA LYS A 181 -6.71 -13.53 -7.04
C LYS A 181 -5.28 -13.09 -6.76
N ARG A 182 -4.87 -13.03 -5.49
CA ARG A 182 -3.48 -12.71 -5.11
C ARG A 182 -2.50 -13.80 -5.54
N GLN A 183 -2.93 -15.06 -5.56
CA GLN A 183 -2.14 -16.20 -6.04
C GLN A 183 -2.59 -16.74 -7.41
N GLN A 184 -3.08 -15.85 -8.29
CA GLN A 184 -3.73 -16.25 -9.53
C GLN A 184 -2.85 -17.15 -10.42
N GLU A 185 -1.55 -16.86 -10.51
CA GLU A 185 -0.61 -17.64 -11.30
C GLU A 185 -0.49 -19.09 -10.79
N SER A 186 -0.37 -19.30 -9.47
CA SER A 186 -0.21 -20.65 -8.92
C SER A 186 -1.49 -21.48 -9.02
N VAL A 187 -2.65 -20.83 -8.92
CA VAL A 187 -3.96 -21.45 -9.09
C VAL A 187 -4.19 -21.86 -10.56
N MET A 188 -3.88 -20.96 -11.50
CA MET A 188 -4.10 -21.21 -12.92
C MET A 188 -3.13 -22.24 -13.52
N THR A 189 -1.88 -22.25 -13.07
CA THR A 189 -0.86 -23.20 -13.53
C THR A 189 -0.98 -24.57 -12.89
N GLY A 190 -1.80 -24.71 -11.83
CA GLY A 190 -1.91 -25.94 -11.04
C GLY A 190 -0.76 -26.17 -10.06
N SER A 191 0.28 -25.33 -10.09
CA SER A 191 1.47 -25.46 -9.24
C SER A 191 1.16 -25.39 -7.74
N PHE A 192 0.06 -24.76 -7.36
CA PHE A 192 -0.46 -24.79 -5.98
C PHE A 192 -0.82 -26.22 -5.54
N ILE A 193 -1.63 -26.93 -6.34
CA ILE A 193 -2.07 -28.29 -6.04
C ILE A 193 -0.87 -29.24 -6.09
N GLU A 194 0.00 -29.09 -7.10
CA GLU A 194 1.20 -29.90 -7.24
C GLU A 194 2.12 -29.77 -6.01
N GLY A 195 2.29 -28.55 -5.49
CA GLY A 195 3.07 -28.31 -4.28
C GLY A 195 2.48 -28.99 -3.03
N LEU A 196 1.13 -29.02 -2.90
CA LEU A 196 0.46 -29.69 -1.80
C LEU A 196 0.56 -31.22 -1.89
N VAL A 197 0.43 -31.77 -3.09
CA VAL A 197 0.61 -33.21 -3.31
C VAL A 197 2.06 -33.63 -3.07
N ALA A 198 3.02 -32.85 -3.58
CA ALA A 198 4.46 -33.13 -3.41
C ALA A 198 4.91 -33.07 -1.94
N SER A 199 4.28 -32.21 -1.13
CA SER A 199 4.55 -32.12 0.32
C SER A 199 3.76 -33.13 1.16
N GLY A 200 2.86 -33.92 0.54
CA GLY A 200 1.96 -34.84 1.24
C GLY A 200 0.83 -34.16 2.02
N ALA A 201 0.62 -32.86 1.80
CA ALA A 201 -0.44 -32.09 2.43
C ALA A 201 -1.81 -32.29 1.74
N ALA A 202 -1.85 -32.84 0.53
CA ALA A 202 -3.08 -33.22 -0.14
C ALA A 202 -2.93 -34.56 -0.88
N THR A 203 -4.01 -35.33 -0.94
CA THR A 203 -4.10 -36.58 -1.70
C THR A 203 -5.32 -36.55 -2.62
N MET A 204 -5.22 -37.18 -3.78
CA MET A 204 -6.34 -37.30 -4.69
C MET A 204 -7.15 -38.56 -4.38
N ASP A 205 -8.45 -38.41 -4.20
CA ASP A 205 -9.42 -39.48 -3.98
C ASP A 205 -10.52 -39.43 -5.04
N GLU A 206 -10.62 -40.52 -5.81
CA GLU A 206 -11.46 -40.72 -7.02
C GLU A 206 -11.30 -39.67 -8.13
N ASP A 207 -11.49 -38.38 -7.85
CA ASP A 207 -11.21 -37.21 -8.72
C ASP A 207 -11.13 -35.88 -7.93
N ARG A 208 -11.14 -35.96 -6.59
CA ARG A 208 -11.22 -34.83 -5.67
C ARG A 208 -9.99 -34.78 -4.79
N TYR A 209 -9.59 -33.58 -4.41
CA TYR A 209 -8.46 -33.41 -3.50
C TYR A 209 -8.94 -33.42 -2.04
N VAL A 210 -8.33 -34.28 -1.23
CA VAL A 210 -8.49 -34.31 0.22
C VAL A 210 -7.25 -33.69 0.84
N VAL A 211 -7.43 -32.64 1.64
CA VAL A 211 -6.31 -31.94 2.28
C VAL A 211 -6.12 -32.48 3.70
N ALA A 212 -4.89 -32.83 4.06
CA ALA A 212 -4.56 -33.36 5.37
C ALA A 212 -4.77 -32.29 6.45
N GLY A 213 -5.53 -32.62 7.50
CA GLY A 213 -5.79 -31.73 8.64
C GLY A 213 -7.01 -30.82 8.50
N LEU A 214 -7.87 -31.04 7.51
CA LEU A 214 -9.15 -30.34 7.28
C LEU A 214 -10.31 -31.35 7.12
#